data_AF-E3NW54-F1
#
_entry.id   AF-E3NW54-F1
#
_cell.length_a   1.000
_cell.length_b   1.000
_cell.length_c   1.000
_cell.angle_alpha   90.00
_cell.angle_beta   90.00
_cell.angle_gamma   90.00
#
_symmetry.space_group_name_H-M   'P 1'
#
loop_
_entity.id
_entity.type
_entity.pdbx_description
1 polymer ?
#
loop_
_entity_poly.entity_id
_entity_poly.type
_entity_poly.pdbx_seq_one_letter_code
_entity_poly.pdbx_strand_id
1 'polypeptide(L)'
;MSHYHGDDIQFFYALNPTVLQNQYVETGYSIISKQLEPHSIKSDFVSCKLLCSNRELPHEALGQSNNVLNLNDSTVARRALVLKRPTAPFQFEKNKNEQWRIISHLSLNTLALMKGDAVSHIKELLELYNLPKSKENHLIIDAIKKIEFEITNKLVEAKPFPMFVRGVKVLMDVDVQVFRGHSLYIFSELISHIFNLKVQMNSFVDVFVRDLNTKQELYQCVQNVGGKKLL
;
A
#
# COMPACT_ATOMS: atom_id res chain seq x y z
N MET A 1 13.31 7.77 13.17
CA MET A 1 13.83 9.08 12.74
C MET A 1 13.53 10.08 13.84
N SER A 2 14.52 10.87 14.27
CA SER A 2 14.34 11.89 15.30
C SER A 2 13.46 13.02 14.74
N HIS A 3 12.28 13.24 15.32
CA HIS A 3 11.43 14.39 15.02
C HIS A 3 11.89 15.71 15.68
N TYR A 4 13.06 15.71 16.33
CA TYR A 4 13.66 16.87 16.96
C TYR A 4 14.89 17.27 16.11
N HIS A 5 14.85 18.48 15.52
CA HIS A 5 15.88 19.03 14.61
C HIS A 5 16.36 20.44 15.01
N GLY A 6 16.33 20.79 16.30
CA GLY A 6 16.99 22.01 16.80
C GLY A 6 18.48 21.78 17.07
N ASP A 7 19.33 22.76 16.74
CA ASP A 7 20.79 22.65 16.96
C ASP A 7 21.17 22.46 18.45
N ASP A 8 20.27 22.81 19.39
CA ASP A 8 20.46 22.72 20.84
C ASP A 8 20.09 21.36 21.46
N ILE A 9 19.74 20.35 20.66
CA ILE A 9 19.28 19.06 21.20
C ILE A 9 20.43 18.30 21.89
N GLN A 10 20.25 18.02 23.17
CA GLN A 10 21.22 17.36 24.06
C GLN A 10 21.10 15.82 24.06
N PHE A 11 20.16 15.24 23.31
CA PHE A 11 19.90 13.80 23.32
C PHE A 11 19.51 13.24 21.95
N PHE A 12 19.85 11.99 21.72
CA PHE A 12 19.26 11.16 20.69
C PHE A 12 18.14 10.32 21.30
N TYR A 13 17.13 9.98 20.51
CA TYR A 13 16.16 8.97 20.91
C TYR A 13 15.93 7.95 19.80
N ALA A 14 15.61 6.74 20.21
CA ALA A 14 15.19 5.65 19.34
C ALA A 14 13.83 5.14 19.81
N LEU A 15 12.95 4.82 18.86
CA LEU A 15 11.72 4.07 19.13
C LEU A 15 12.00 2.61 18.84
N ASN A 16 11.74 1.76 19.83
CA ASN A 16 12.05 0.35 19.79
C ASN A 16 10.74 -0.43 19.86
N PRO A 17 10.15 -0.82 18.71
CA PRO A 17 8.98 -1.67 18.72
C PRO A 17 9.36 -3.10 19.09
N THR A 18 8.78 -3.62 20.16
CA THR A 18 8.91 -5.02 20.59
C THR A 18 7.64 -5.76 20.24
N VAL A 19 7.79 -6.94 19.62
CA VAL A 19 6.66 -7.85 19.39
C VAL A 19 6.55 -8.77 20.60
N LEU A 20 5.42 -8.68 21.29
CA LEU A 20 5.10 -9.55 22.43
C LEU A 20 4.59 -10.91 21.93
N GLN A 21 4.55 -11.90 22.83
CA GLN A 21 4.13 -13.28 22.52
C GLN A 21 2.72 -13.37 21.89
N ASN A 22 1.83 -12.43 22.20
CA ASN A 22 0.48 -12.34 21.64
C ASN A 22 0.41 -11.52 20.34
N GLN A 23 1.53 -11.35 19.62
CA GLN A 23 1.63 -10.52 18.41
C GLN A 23 1.35 -9.02 18.61
N TYR A 24 1.14 -8.59 19.85
CA TYR A 24 1.01 -7.17 20.17
C TYR A 24 2.35 -6.46 20.00
N VAL A 25 2.30 -5.29 19.37
CA VAL A 25 3.45 -4.38 19.33
C VAL A 25 3.36 -3.44 20.52
N GLU A 26 4.40 -3.47 21.33
CA GLU A 26 4.70 -2.42 22.30
C GLU A 26 5.77 -1.52 21.70
N THR A 27 5.62 -0.21 21.81
CA THR A 27 6.62 0.75 21.36
C THR A 27 7.33 1.32 22.58
N GLY A 28 8.54 0.83 22.86
CA GLY A 28 9.44 1.45 23.81
C GLY A 28 10.16 2.64 23.20
N TYR A 29 10.74 3.49 24.04
CA TYR A 29 11.69 4.51 23.61
C TYR A 29 12.96 4.43 24.44
N SER A 30 14.09 4.75 23.82
CA SER A 30 15.39 4.88 24.48
C SER A 30 15.91 6.28 24.23
N ILE A 31 16.44 6.91 25.27
CA ILE A 31 17.04 8.24 25.20
C ILE A 31 18.52 8.09 25.51
N ILE A 32 19.37 8.70 24.70
CA ILE A 32 20.82 8.64 24.80
C ILE A 32 21.34 10.08 24.83
N SER A 33 22.05 10.48 25.88
CA SER A 33 22.69 11.80 25.94
C SER A 33 23.76 11.92 24.85
N LYS A 34 23.85 13.10 24.22
CA LYS A 34 24.87 13.41 23.20
C LYS A 34 26.26 13.61 23.81
N GLN A 35 26.32 14.09 25.05
CA GLN A 35 27.57 14.38 25.77
C GLN A 35 28.22 13.12 26.35
N LEU A 36 27.46 12.03 26.52
CA LEU A 36 27.95 10.74 27.00
C LEU A 36 28.80 10.84 28.27
N GLU A 37 28.28 11.54 29.30
CA GLU A 37 28.93 11.70 30.61
C GLU A 37 28.32 10.73 31.66
N PRO A 38 28.72 9.44 31.71
CA PRO A 38 28.09 8.45 32.59
C PRO A 38 28.33 8.71 34.09
N HIS A 39 29.34 9.51 34.43
CA HIS A 39 29.67 9.89 35.81
C HIS A 39 28.78 11.05 36.33
N SER A 40 28.09 11.75 35.43
CA SER A 40 27.27 12.92 35.72
C SER A 40 25.80 12.49 35.89
N ILE A 41 25.43 12.08 37.11
CA ILE A 41 24.05 11.67 37.41
C ILE A 41 23.21 12.92 37.65
N LYS A 42 22.29 13.21 36.74
CA LYS A 42 21.34 14.33 36.84
C LYS A 42 19.92 13.84 36.62
N SER A 43 18.94 14.47 37.29
CA SER A 43 17.52 14.28 37.01
C SER A 43 17.04 15.31 36.00
N ASP A 44 16.22 14.88 35.04
CA ASP A 44 15.61 15.74 34.04
C ASP A 44 14.16 15.30 33.77
N PHE A 45 13.37 16.16 33.17
CA PHE A 45 11.98 15.88 32.81
C PHE A 45 11.84 15.62 31.32
N VAL A 46 11.08 14.58 30.98
CA VAL A 46 10.74 14.25 29.59
C VAL A 46 9.25 14.50 29.39
N SER A 47 8.92 15.41 28.47
CA SER A 47 7.55 15.63 28.02
C SER A 47 7.32 14.91 26.69
N CYS A 48 6.34 14.00 26.66
CA CYS A 48 6.03 13.17 25.50
C CYS A 48 4.60 13.44 25.00
N LYS A 49 4.45 13.58 23.70
CA LYS A 49 3.15 13.55 23.02
C LYS A 49 3.03 12.25 22.24
N LEU A 50 2.06 11.40 22.61
CA LEU A 50 1.88 10.08 22.03
C LEU A 50 0.54 10.00 21.28
N LEU A 51 0.53 9.27 20.17
CA LEU A 51 -0.69 8.86 19.49
C LEU A 51 -0.96 7.40 19.83
N CYS A 52 -2.06 7.15 20.54
CA CYS A 52 -2.43 5.83 21.03
C CYS A 52 -3.66 5.29 20.28
N SER A 53 -3.78 3.97 20.20
CA SER A 53 -4.94 3.28 19.63
C SER A 53 -5.36 2.10 20.52
N ASN A 54 -6.65 1.79 20.53
CA ASN A 54 -7.24 0.74 21.36
C ASN A 54 -7.21 -0.66 20.71
N ARG A 55 -6.38 -0.84 19.66
CA ARG A 55 -6.14 -2.14 19.00
C ARG A 55 -7.45 -2.79 18.51
N GLU A 56 -7.76 -3.99 19.00
CA GLU A 56 -8.90 -4.80 18.61
C GLU A 56 -10.20 -4.37 19.28
N LEU A 57 -10.14 -3.56 20.34
CA LEU A 57 -11.30 -3.16 21.13
C LEU A 57 -12.43 -2.56 20.29
N PRO A 58 -12.21 -1.68 19.30
CA PRO A 58 -13.30 -1.19 18.46
C PRO A 58 -13.97 -2.29 17.63
N HIS A 59 -13.22 -3.30 17.19
CA HIS A 59 -13.77 -4.43 16.45
C HIS A 59 -14.58 -5.36 17.36
N GLU A 60 -14.16 -5.54 18.62
CA GLU A 60 -14.83 -6.39 19.60
C GLU A 60 -16.07 -5.73 20.22
N ALA A 61 -15.96 -4.45 20.60
CA ALA A 61 -16.98 -3.74 21.36
C ALA A 61 -18.10 -3.11 20.50
N LEU A 62 -17.80 -2.76 19.24
CA LEU A 62 -18.77 -2.14 18.33
C LEU A 62 -19.28 -3.20 17.35
N GLY A 63 -20.51 -3.64 17.58
CA GLY A 63 -21.22 -4.64 16.77
C GLY A 63 -22.57 -4.13 16.28
N GLN A 64 -23.38 -5.02 15.70
CA GLN A 64 -24.73 -4.67 15.22
C GLN A 64 -25.67 -4.24 16.35
N SER A 65 -25.50 -4.80 17.56
CA SER A 65 -26.32 -4.48 18.73
C SER A 65 -25.91 -3.19 19.44
N ASN A 66 -24.66 -2.72 19.26
CA ASN A 66 -24.11 -1.54 19.93
C ASN A 66 -23.45 -0.61 18.90
N ASN A 67 -24.28 0.11 18.14
CA ASN A 67 -23.85 0.96 17.03
C ASN A 67 -24.07 2.46 17.26
N VAL A 68 -24.67 2.87 18.38
CA VAL A 68 -24.93 4.28 18.71
C VAL A 68 -23.73 4.85 19.45
N LEU A 69 -23.17 5.94 18.95
CA LEU A 69 -22.06 6.64 19.60
C LEU A 69 -22.59 7.84 20.39
N ASN A 70 -22.05 8.03 21.59
CA ASN A 70 -22.31 9.21 22.40
C ASN A 70 -21.37 10.33 21.97
N LEU A 71 -21.92 11.52 21.75
CA LEU A 71 -21.18 12.71 21.38
C LEU A 71 -20.89 13.52 22.65
N ASN A 72 -19.64 13.90 22.88
CA ASN A 72 -19.25 14.69 24.05
C ASN A 72 -19.67 16.17 23.91
N ASP A 73 -19.69 16.69 22.68
CA ASP A 73 -20.08 18.06 22.38
C ASP A 73 -21.38 18.08 21.58
N SER A 74 -22.40 18.74 22.13
CA SER A 74 -23.81 18.62 21.71
C SER A 74 -24.28 19.63 20.67
N THR A 75 -23.40 20.32 19.96
CA THR A 75 -23.80 21.54 19.22
C THR A 75 -24.11 21.34 17.74
N VAL A 76 -23.68 20.25 17.09
CA VAL A 76 -23.81 20.12 15.61
C VAL A 76 -24.44 18.80 15.14
N ALA A 77 -24.26 17.69 15.87
CA ALA A 77 -24.76 16.38 15.44
C ALA A 77 -25.80 15.81 16.41
N ARG A 78 -26.97 15.43 15.89
CA ARG A 78 -28.08 14.86 16.67
C ARG A 78 -27.88 13.39 17.03
N ARG A 79 -27.13 12.65 16.20
CA ARG A 79 -26.87 11.21 16.38
C ARG A 79 -25.66 10.79 15.55
N ALA A 80 -24.82 9.92 16.12
CA ALA A 80 -23.76 9.22 15.41
C ALA A 80 -24.00 7.71 15.45
N LEU A 81 -23.88 7.06 14.29
CA LEU A 81 -24.16 5.64 14.11
C LEU A 81 -23.01 4.95 13.38
N VAL A 82 -22.64 3.76 13.86
CA VAL A 82 -21.72 2.85 13.20
C VAL A 82 -22.50 2.03 12.17
N LEU A 83 -22.29 2.30 10.88
CA LEU A 83 -23.01 1.63 9.79
C LEU A 83 -22.55 0.19 9.53
N LYS A 84 -21.28 -0.08 9.79
CA LYS A 84 -20.66 -1.40 9.62
C LYS A 84 -19.69 -1.64 10.76
N ARG A 85 -19.61 -2.89 11.21
CA ARG A 85 -18.61 -3.32 12.19
C ARG A 85 -17.22 -2.83 11.77
N PRO A 86 -16.46 -2.15 12.65
CA PRO A 86 -15.09 -1.75 12.36
C PRO A 86 -14.25 -2.96 11.92
N THR A 87 -13.31 -2.75 11.00
CA THR A 87 -12.39 -3.81 10.58
C THR A 87 -11.43 -4.17 11.71
N ALA A 88 -11.01 -5.43 11.78
CA ALA A 88 -9.91 -5.82 12.65
C ALA A 88 -8.62 -5.06 12.26
N PRO A 89 -7.75 -4.72 13.22
CA PRO A 89 -6.46 -4.12 12.91
C PRO A 89 -5.56 -5.16 12.23
N PHE A 90 -4.89 -4.75 11.16
CA PHE A 90 -3.90 -5.58 10.47
C PHE A 90 -2.54 -4.90 10.50
N GLN A 91 -1.49 -5.71 10.61
CA GLN A 91 -0.10 -5.25 10.62
C GLN A 91 0.75 -6.20 9.77
N PHE A 92 1.78 -5.65 9.12
CA PHE A 92 2.80 -6.46 8.48
C PHE A 92 3.58 -7.24 9.55
N GLU A 93 3.90 -8.50 9.28
CA GLU A 93 4.77 -9.25 10.17
C GLU A 93 6.16 -8.59 10.17
N LYS A 94 6.74 -8.37 11.35
CA LYS A 94 8.03 -7.68 11.49
C LYS A 94 9.24 -8.60 11.32
N ASN A 95 9.03 -9.78 10.73
CA ASN A 95 10.12 -10.70 10.46
C ASN A 95 11.02 -10.15 9.33
N LYS A 96 12.29 -10.58 9.29
CA LYS A 96 13.24 -10.08 8.28
C LYS A 96 12.77 -10.40 6.85
N ASN A 97 12.09 -11.54 6.66
CA ASN A 97 11.68 -11.99 5.33
C ASN A 97 10.62 -11.07 4.72
N GLU A 98 9.57 -10.69 5.46
CA GLU A 98 8.54 -9.74 5.04
C GLU A 98 9.13 -8.36 4.75
N GLN A 99 10.06 -7.89 5.59
CA GLN A 99 10.79 -6.65 5.32
C GLN A 99 11.55 -6.73 3.99
N TRP A 100 12.24 -7.84 3.73
CA TRP A 100 12.93 -8.06 2.46
C TRP A 100 11.97 -8.18 1.27
N ARG A 101 10.78 -8.77 1.44
CA ARG A 101 9.73 -8.80 0.40
C ARG A 101 9.28 -7.39 0.04
N ILE A 102 9.03 -6.54 1.04
CA ILE A 102 8.67 -5.12 0.81
C ILE A 102 9.81 -4.37 0.12
N ILE A 103 11.05 -4.53 0.58
CA ILE A 103 12.22 -3.87 -0.04
C ILE A 103 12.37 -4.31 -1.49
N SER A 104 12.26 -5.61 -1.75
CA SER A 104 12.32 -6.19 -3.10
C SER A 104 11.23 -5.59 -3.99
N HIS A 105 9.99 -5.52 -3.50
CA HIS A 105 8.88 -4.87 -4.19
C HIS A 105 9.16 -3.40 -4.53
N LEU A 106 9.71 -2.61 -3.60
CA LEU A 106 10.00 -1.19 -3.84
C LEU A 106 11.13 -0.98 -4.84
N SER A 107 12.09 -1.89 -4.90
CA SER A 107 13.22 -1.84 -5.85
C SER A 107 12.85 -2.28 -7.28
N LEU A 108 11.68 -2.89 -7.45
CA LEU A 108 11.26 -3.52 -8.69
C LEU A 108 10.88 -2.47 -9.75
N ASN A 109 11.55 -2.51 -10.90
CA ASN A 109 11.30 -1.62 -12.04
C ASN A 109 10.61 -2.38 -13.20
N THR A 110 9.87 -1.68 -14.08
CA THR A 110 9.16 -2.32 -15.21
C THR A 110 10.06 -3.20 -16.10
N LEU A 111 11.33 -2.83 -16.29
CA LEU A 111 12.28 -3.63 -17.07
C LEU A 111 12.55 -5.02 -16.45
N ALA A 112 12.52 -5.11 -15.11
CA ALA A 112 12.67 -6.38 -14.41
C ALA A 112 11.43 -7.26 -14.57
N LEU A 113 10.23 -6.66 -14.54
CA LEU A 113 8.97 -7.37 -14.80
C LEU A 113 8.94 -7.97 -16.21
N MET A 114 9.44 -7.26 -17.22
CA MET A 114 9.45 -7.75 -18.60
C MET A 114 10.33 -8.98 -18.83
N LYS A 115 11.43 -9.12 -18.09
CA LYS A 115 12.43 -10.19 -18.30
C LYS A 115 12.18 -11.45 -17.46
N GLY A 116 11.35 -11.35 -16.42
CA GLY A 116 11.06 -12.44 -15.50
C GLY A 116 9.63 -12.98 -15.63
N ASP A 117 9.25 -13.84 -14.67
CA ASP A 117 7.87 -14.31 -14.53
C ASP A 117 6.99 -13.20 -13.93
N ALA A 118 6.44 -12.35 -14.80
CA ALA A 118 5.64 -11.21 -14.37
C ALA A 118 4.35 -11.61 -13.63
N VAL A 119 3.76 -12.76 -13.96
CA VAL A 119 2.54 -13.25 -13.29
C VAL A 119 2.86 -13.54 -11.83
N SER A 120 3.93 -14.32 -11.58
CA SER A 120 4.37 -14.65 -10.23
C SER A 120 4.68 -13.40 -9.41
N HIS A 121 5.44 -12.44 -9.97
CA HIS A 121 5.77 -11.20 -9.26
C HIS A 121 4.55 -10.34 -8.90
N ILE A 122 3.60 -10.18 -9.84
CA ILE A 122 2.39 -9.38 -9.58
C ILE A 122 1.50 -10.10 -8.55
N LYS A 123 1.37 -11.42 -8.63
CA LYS A 123 0.64 -12.19 -7.62
C LYS A 123 1.29 -12.06 -6.25
N GLU A 124 2.61 -12.21 -6.16
CA GLU A 124 3.35 -12.06 -4.91
C GLU A 124 3.18 -10.64 -4.33
N LEU A 125 3.21 -9.61 -5.18
CA LEU A 125 2.96 -8.23 -4.80
C LEU A 125 1.56 -8.07 -4.20
N LEU A 126 0.52 -8.56 -4.87
CA LEU A 126 -0.85 -8.44 -4.36
C LEU A 126 -1.03 -9.25 -3.06
N GLU A 127 -0.37 -10.40 -2.98
CA GLU A 127 -0.41 -11.27 -1.80
C GLU A 127 0.26 -10.64 -0.58
N LEU A 128 1.35 -9.88 -0.79
CA LEU A 128 2.00 -9.09 0.26
C LEU A 128 1.01 -8.12 0.95
N TYR A 129 0.04 -7.59 0.22
CA TYR A 129 -0.98 -6.68 0.75
C TYR A 129 -2.26 -7.38 1.21
N ASN A 130 -2.38 -8.70 1.04
CA ASN A 130 -3.49 -9.51 1.56
C ASN A 130 -3.28 -9.84 3.05
N LEU A 131 -3.11 -8.81 3.88
CA LEU A 131 -2.88 -8.96 5.33
C LEU A 131 -3.95 -9.83 6.05
N PRO A 132 -5.25 -9.77 5.70
CA PRO A 132 -6.26 -10.63 6.30
C PRO A 132 -6.16 -12.10 5.88
N LYS A 133 -5.32 -12.45 4.89
CA LYS A 133 -5.22 -13.78 4.28
C LYS A 133 -6.59 -14.30 3.83
N SER A 134 -7.38 -13.43 3.21
CA SER A 134 -8.74 -13.76 2.76
C SER A 134 -8.70 -14.71 1.57
N LYS A 135 -9.47 -15.80 1.64
CA LYS A 135 -9.63 -16.75 0.52
C LYS A 135 -10.19 -16.09 -0.73
N GLU A 136 -11.09 -15.13 -0.57
CA GLU A 136 -11.67 -14.39 -1.71
C GLU A 136 -10.60 -13.56 -2.44
N ASN A 137 -9.76 -12.86 -1.67
CA ASN A 137 -8.63 -12.11 -2.25
C ASN A 137 -7.65 -13.03 -2.98
N HIS A 138 -7.31 -14.18 -2.38
CA HIS A 138 -6.46 -15.17 -3.04
C HIS A 138 -7.05 -15.63 -4.38
N LEU A 139 -8.35 -15.92 -4.45
CA LEU A 139 -9.01 -16.30 -5.70
C LEU A 139 -8.92 -15.18 -6.75
N ILE A 140 -9.18 -13.93 -6.37
CA ILE A 140 -9.07 -12.77 -7.27
C ILE A 140 -7.62 -12.60 -7.78
N ILE A 141 -6.63 -12.74 -6.89
CA ILE A 141 -5.20 -12.69 -7.26
C ILE A 141 -4.86 -13.83 -8.23
N ASP A 142 -5.37 -15.03 -7.95
CA ASP A 142 -5.15 -16.20 -8.79
C ASP A 142 -5.88 -16.17 -10.13
N ALA A 143 -6.85 -15.28 -10.29
CA ALA A 143 -7.53 -15.05 -11.55
C ALA A 143 -6.59 -14.47 -12.63
N ILE A 144 -5.48 -13.83 -12.25
CA ILE A 144 -4.43 -13.42 -13.19
C ILE A 144 -3.75 -14.69 -13.73
N LYS A 145 -3.88 -14.94 -15.03
CA LYS A 145 -3.33 -16.16 -15.65
C LYS A 145 -2.12 -15.87 -16.53
N LYS A 146 -2.09 -14.72 -17.21
CA LYS A 146 -1.01 -14.37 -18.13
C LYS A 146 -0.80 -12.87 -18.16
N ILE A 147 0.46 -12.46 -18.27
CA ILE A 147 0.85 -11.06 -18.49
C ILE A 147 1.88 -11.06 -19.62
N GLU A 148 1.62 -10.31 -20.67
CA GLU A 148 2.53 -10.09 -21.79
C GLU A 148 2.88 -8.61 -21.89
N PHE A 149 4.10 -8.32 -22.36
CA PHE A 149 4.57 -6.95 -22.53
C PHE A 149 4.97 -6.72 -23.99
N GLU A 150 4.49 -5.63 -24.57
CA GLU A 150 4.85 -5.16 -25.90
C GLU A 150 5.45 -3.76 -25.79
N ILE A 151 6.57 -3.51 -26.47
CA ILE A 151 7.11 -2.15 -26.59
C ILE A 151 6.28 -1.41 -27.63
N THR A 152 5.82 -0.21 -27.29
CA THR A 152 5.02 0.63 -28.18
C THR A 152 5.51 2.07 -28.15
N ASN A 153 5.21 2.82 -29.21
CA ASN A 153 5.49 4.24 -29.29
C ASN A 153 4.18 4.99 -29.51
N LYS A 154 4.00 6.11 -28.83
CA LYS A 154 2.86 7.00 -29.04
C LYS A 154 3.32 8.41 -29.34
N LEU A 155 2.55 9.09 -30.18
CA LEU A 155 2.66 10.53 -30.36
C LEU A 155 1.92 11.20 -29.21
N VAL A 156 2.61 12.02 -28.44
CA VAL A 156 2.04 12.81 -27.35
C VAL A 156 2.05 14.27 -27.77
N GLU A 157 0.94 14.96 -27.56
CA GLU A 157 0.83 16.39 -27.79
C GLU A 157 1.68 17.13 -26.75
N ALA A 158 2.88 17.52 -27.16
CA ALA A 158 3.77 18.37 -26.40
C ALA A 158 3.92 19.72 -27.11
N LYS A 159 4.21 20.78 -26.36
CA LYS A 159 4.58 22.09 -26.93
C LYS A 159 6.11 22.18 -27.02
N PRO A 160 6.69 22.74 -28.10
CA PRO A 160 6.05 23.36 -29.25
C PRO A 160 5.64 22.39 -30.39
N PHE A 161 6.11 21.15 -30.36
CA PHE A 161 5.80 20.13 -31.37
C PHE A 161 5.44 18.79 -30.70
N PRO A 162 4.57 17.97 -31.32
CA PRO A 162 4.29 16.61 -30.86
C PRO A 162 5.56 15.78 -30.72
N MET A 163 5.67 15.00 -29.63
CA MET A 163 6.83 14.16 -29.37
C MET A 163 6.46 12.67 -29.39
N PHE A 164 7.37 11.83 -29.88
CA PHE A 164 7.23 10.39 -29.72
C PHE A 164 7.73 9.98 -28.35
N VAL A 165 6.85 9.37 -27.56
CA VAL A 165 7.19 8.76 -26.28
C VAL A 165 7.20 7.26 -26.45
N ARG A 166 8.24 6.61 -25.93
CA ARG A 166 8.31 5.15 -25.86
C ARG A 166 7.64 4.67 -24.59
N GLY A 167 6.77 3.68 -24.73
CA GLY A 167 6.02 3.09 -23.64
C GLY A 167 5.95 1.58 -23.73
N VAL A 168 5.15 1.05 -22.83
CA VAL A 168 4.96 -0.38 -22.65
C VAL A 168 3.46 -0.66 -22.64
N LYS A 169 3.05 -1.59 -23.49
CA LYS A 169 1.70 -2.13 -23.48
C LYS A 169 1.72 -3.43 -22.69
N VAL A 170 0.90 -3.50 -21.66
CA VAL A 170 0.70 -4.66 -20.79
C VAL A 170 -0.61 -5.31 -21.17
N LEU A 171 -0.54 -6.57 -21.61
CA LEU A 171 -1.69 -7.40 -21.93
C LEU A 171 -1.88 -8.40 -20.78
N MET A 172 -2.90 -8.21 -19.96
CA MET A 172 -3.21 -9.08 -18.83
C MET A 172 -4.43 -9.94 -19.16
N ASP A 173 -4.25 -11.26 -19.12
CA ASP A 173 -5.35 -12.22 -19.27
C ASP A 173 -5.85 -12.65 -17.89
N VAL A 174 -7.15 -12.49 -17.67
CA VAL A 174 -7.82 -12.84 -16.42
C VAL A 174 -8.94 -13.86 -16.64
N ASP A 175 -9.14 -14.75 -15.66
CA ASP A 175 -10.32 -15.60 -15.61
C ASP A 175 -11.52 -14.81 -15.05
N VAL A 176 -12.39 -14.36 -15.96
CA VAL A 176 -13.56 -13.53 -15.63
C VAL A 176 -14.56 -14.27 -14.73
N GLN A 177 -14.58 -15.61 -14.75
CA GLN A 177 -15.54 -16.38 -13.94
C GLN A 177 -15.32 -16.21 -12.43
N VAL A 178 -14.09 -15.88 -12.03
CA VAL A 178 -13.74 -15.61 -10.63
C VAL A 178 -14.35 -14.28 -10.12
N PHE A 179 -14.60 -13.33 -11.02
CA PHE A 179 -15.12 -12.01 -10.67
C PHE A 179 -16.65 -11.98 -10.51
N ARG A 180 -17.35 -13.12 -10.50
CA ARG A 180 -18.79 -13.17 -10.21
C ARG A 180 -19.07 -12.66 -8.79
N GLY A 181 -19.62 -11.45 -8.67
CA GLY A 181 -19.86 -10.78 -7.39
C GLY A 181 -18.78 -9.76 -6.99
N HIS A 182 -17.73 -9.61 -7.79
CA HIS A 182 -16.68 -8.61 -7.61
C HIS A 182 -16.58 -7.70 -8.84
N SER A 183 -16.08 -6.48 -8.66
CA SER A 183 -15.91 -5.56 -9.78
C SER A 183 -14.58 -5.79 -10.48
N LEU A 184 -14.61 -6.41 -11.66
CA LEU A 184 -13.44 -6.51 -12.54
C LEU A 184 -12.92 -5.12 -12.94
N TYR A 185 -13.81 -4.12 -13.06
CA TYR A 185 -13.41 -2.75 -13.37
C TYR A 185 -12.53 -2.15 -12.28
N ILE A 186 -12.93 -2.23 -11.00
CA ILE A 186 -12.13 -1.72 -9.88
C ILE A 186 -10.78 -2.43 -9.80
N PHE A 187 -10.77 -3.75 -10.03
CA PHE A 187 -9.54 -4.53 -10.08
C PHE A 187 -8.63 -4.07 -11.23
N SER A 188 -9.18 -3.82 -12.41
CA SER A 188 -8.43 -3.35 -13.58
C SER A 188 -7.80 -1.97 -13.33
N GLU A 189 -8.54 -1.04 -12.72
CA GLU A 189 -8.03 0.28 -12.31
C GLU A 189 -6.91 0.18 -11.26
N LEU A 190 -7.06 -0.71 -10.27
CA LEU A 190 -6.00 -0.98 -9.28
C LEU A 190 -4.72 -1.47 -9.96
N ILE A 191 -4.83 -2.45 -10.85
CA ILE A 191 -3.70 -3.01 -11.59
C ILE A 191 -3.06 -1.94 -12.47
N SER A 192 -3.86 -1.14 -13.17
CA SER A 192 -3.37 0.00 -13.95
C SER A 192 -2.57 0.97 -13.10
N HIS A 193 -3.06 1.31 -11.90
CA HIS A 193 -2.34 2.17 -10.98
C HIS A 193 -1.01 1.57 -10.54
N ILE A 194 -0.98 0.28 -10.20
CA ILE A 194 0.25 -0.44 -9.82
C ILE A 194 1.28 -0.40 -10.94
N PHE A 195 0.90 -0.70 -12.18
CA PHE A 195 1.84 -0.64 -13.30
C PHE A 195 2.34 0.78 -13.56
N ASN A 196 1.48 1.79 -13.45
CA ASN A 196 1.84 3.20 -13.61
C ASN A 196 2.87 3.69 -12.58
N LEU A 197 2.85 3.15 -11.36
CA LEU A 197 3.87 3.45 -10.33
C LEU A 197 5.25 2.84 -10.63
N LYS A 198 5.33 1.84 -11.51
CA LYS A 198 6.58 1.13 -11.83
C LYS A 198 7.29 1.66 -13.07
N VAL A 199 6.62 2.53 -13.83
CA VAL A 199 7.12 3.09 -15.11
C VAL A 199 8.30 4.02 -14.89
N GLN A 200 9.28 3.93 -15.79
CA GLN A 200 10.42 4.83 -15.79
C GLN A 200 10.01 6.27 -16.13
N MET A 201 10.83 7.23 -15.68
CA MET A 201 10.67 8.63 -16.04
C MET A 201 10.68 8.79 -17.57
N ASN A 202 9.73 9.55 -18.12
CA ASN A 202 9.52 9.78 -19.57
C ASN A 202 9.05 8.56 -20.37
N SER A 203 8.38 7.60 -19.72
CA SER A 203 7.71 6.48 -20.38
C SER A 203 6.25 6.39 -19.93
N PHE A 204 5.42 5.70 -20.72
CA PHE A 204 4.02 5.40 -20.37
C PHE A 204 3.80 3.89 -20.25
N VAL A 205 2.77 3.50 -19.50
CA VAL A 205 2.19 2.16 -19.57
C VAL A 205 0.73 2.23 -19.98
N ASP A 206 0.37 1.38 -20.93
CA ASP A 206 -1.02 1.03 -21.20
C ASP A 206 -1.32 -0.35 -20.64
N VAL A 207 -2.39 -0.49 -19.87
CA VAL A 207 -2.85 -1.80 -19.38
C VAL A 207 -4.15 -2.18 -20.07
N PHE A 208 -4.14 -3.35 -20.69
CA PHE A 208 -5.26 -3.97 -21.35
C PHE A 208 -5.62 -5.25 -20.61
N VAL A 209 -6.86 -5.33 -20.13
CA VAL A 209 -7.38 -6.51 -19.44
C VAL A 209 -8.24 -7.30 -20.42
N ARG A 210 -7.87 -8.55 -20.66
CA ARG A 210 -8.53 -9.47 -21.60
C ARG A 210 -9.12 -10.66 -20.87
N ASP A 211 -10.21 -11.20 -21.41
CA ASP A 211 -10.70 -12.50 -20.99
C ASP A 211 -9.72 -13.60 -21.45
N LEU A 212 -9.38 -14.51 -20.55
CA LEU A 212 -8.52 -15.65 -20.82
C LEU A 212 -9.00 -16.49 -22.01
N ASN A 213 -10.31 -16.74 -22.09
CA ASN A 213 -10.90 -17.70 -23.04
C ASN A 213 -11.13 -17.08 -24.41
N THR A 214 -11.81 -15.93 -24.45
CA THR A 214 -12.17 -15.28 -25.72
C THR A 214 -11.07 -14.40 -26.28
N LYS A 215 -10.05 -14.05 -25.46
CA LYS A 215 -9.03 -13.02 -25.75
C LYS A 215 -9.61 -11.66 -26.09
N GLN A 216 -10.90 -11.44 -25.85
CA GLN A 216 -11.54 -10.16 -26.05
C GLN A 216 -11.06 -9.18 -25.00
N GLU A 217 -10.83 -7.95 -25.44
CA GLU A 217 -10.51 -6.84 -24.56
C GLU A 217 -11.76 -6.46 -23.75
N LEU A 218 -11.62 -6.53 -22.43
CA LEU A 218 -12.70 -6.20 -21.50
C LEU A 218 -12.59 -4.74 -21.07
N TYR A 219 -11.37 -4.30 -20.75
CA TYR A 219 -11.09 -2.95 -20.30
C TYR A 219 -9.74 -2.45 -20.81
N GLN A 220 -9.75 -1.24 -21.34
CA GLN A 220 -8.56 -0.41 -21.53
C GLN A 220 -8.44 0.55 -20.35
N CYS A 221 -7.35 0.49 -19.61
CA CYS A 221 -7.17 1.38 -18.46
C CYS A 221 -6.58 2.73 -18.87
N VAL A 222 -6.91 3.79 -18.10
CA VAL A 222 -6.49 5.16 -18.40
C VAL A 222 -4.96 5.30 -18.35
N GLN A 223 -4.42 5.99 -19.34
CA GLN A 223 -2.99 6.14 -19.60
C GLN A 223 -2.35 7.16 -18.63
N ASN A 224 -1.23 6.79 -18.01
CA ASN A 224 -0.44 7.75 -17.24
C ASN A 224 1.05 7.68 -17.63
N VAL A 225 1.70 8.84 -17.67
CA VAL A 225 3.16 8.97 -17.82
C VAL A 225 3.73 9.29 -16.46
N GLY A 226 4.52 8.36 -15.88
CA GLY A 226 5.25 8.59 -14.63
C GLY A 226 4.40 9.16 -13.48
N GLY A 227 3.15 8.66 -13.32
CA GLY A 227 2.23 9.11 -12.28
C GLY A 227 1.51 10.45 -12.53
N LYS A 228 1.66 11.06 -13.71
CA LYS A 228 0.84 12.19 -14.16
C LYS A 228 -0.08 11.76 -15.30
N LYS A 229 -1.33 12.23 -15.25
CA LYS A 229 -2.31 12.04 -16.32
C LYS A 229 -1.76 12.71 -17.57
N LEU A 230 -1.77 11.98 -18.69
CA LEU A 230 -1.52 12.59 -20.00
C LEU A 230 -2.60 13.66 -20.21
N LEU A 231 -2.16 14.91 -20.40
CA LEU A 231 -3.02 16.03 -20.76
C LEU A 231 -3.61 15.79 -22.16
#